data_AF-A0A3M1HR23-F1
#
_entry.id   AF-A0A3M1HR23-F1
#
_cell.length_a   1.000
_cell.length_b   1.000
_cell.length_c   1.000
_cell.angle_alpha   90.00
_cell.angle_beta   90.00
_cell.angle_gamma   90.00
#
_symmetry.space_group_name_H-M   'P 1'
#
loop_
_entity.id
_entity.type
_entity.pdbx_description
1 polymer ?
#
loop_
_entity_poly.entity_id
_entity_poly.type
_entity_poly.pdbx_seq_one_letter_code
_entity_poly.pdbx_strand_id
1 'polypeptide(L)'
;MDTATVERAVREGRSLAGENLSGLDLSGLDLSGADLRGANLRGAVLIRARLVGADLRDADLREADLRYADLRDADLRGAKLHRANLSGSIRIGAKVRKWALKKAWIASPDPVSVHDL
;
A
#
# COMPACT_ATOMS: atom_id res chain seq x y z
N MET A 1 -0.06 12.73 -11.99
CA MET A 1 -0.55 13.47 -10.81
C MET A 1 0.66 13.77 -9.92
N ASP A 2 0.64 14.83 -9.13
CA ASP A 2 1.67 15.11 -8.10
C ASP A 2 1.09 14.95 -6.68
N THR A 3 1.97 14.93 -5.67
CA THR A 3 1.58 14.74 -4.26
C THR A 3 0.59 15.80 -3.77
N ALA A 4 0.78 17.08 -4.13
CA ALA A 4 -0.12 18.16 -3.71
C ALA A 4 -1.53 17.99 -4.28
N THR A 5 -1.63 17.52 -5.53
CA THR A 5 -2.91 17.22 -6.16
C THR A 5 -3.60 16.03 -5.48
N VAL A 6 -2.85 15.01 -5.05
CA VAL A 6 -3.38 13.87 -4.28
C VAL A 6 -3.96 14.36 -2.95
N GLU A 7 -3.21 15.15 -2.18
CA GLU A 7 -3.67 15.66 -0.88
C GLU A 7 -4.97 16.47 -1.02
N ARG A 8 -5.03 17.35 -2.02
CA ARG A 8 -6.25 18.11 -2.32
C ARG A 8 -7.40 17.18 -2.70
N ALA A 9 -7.18 16.21 -3.58
CA ALA A 9 -8.22 15.27 -4.00
C ALA A 9 -8.81 14.51 -2.80
N VAL A 10 -7.97 14.06 -1.87
CA VAL A 10 -8.44 13.36 -0.67
C VAL A 10 -9.25 14.27 0.24
N ARG A 11 -8.80 15.52 0.46
CA ARG A 11 -9.55 16.53 1.23
C ARG A 11 -10.92 16.84 0.63
N GLU A 12 -11.01 16.82 -0.70
CA GLU A 12 -12.25 17.05 -1.44
C GLU A 12 -13.12 15.79 -1.57
N GLY A 13 -12.68 14.64 -1.06
CA GLY A 13 -13.38 13.36 -1.21
C GLY A 13 -13.41 12.85 -2.65
N ARG A 14 -12.51 13.31 -3.51
CA ARG A 14 -12.38 12.86 -4.89
C ARG A 14 -11.81 11.44 -4.91
N SER A 15 -12.39 10.60 -5.78
CA SER A 15 -11.84 9.27 -6.06
C SER A 15 -10.48 9.39 -6.75
N LEU A 16 -9.55 8.52 -6.35
CA LEU A 16 -8.24 8.31 -6.96
C LEU A 16 -8.18 6.95 -7.69
N ALA A 17 -9.34 6.35 -7.97
CA ALA A 17 -9.41 5.04 -8.62
C ALA A 17 -8.81 5.08 -10.03
N GLY A 18 -7.92 4.13 -10.33
CA GLY A 18 -7.24 4.03 -11.61
C GLY A 18 -6.18 5.10 -11.89
N GLU A 19 -5.97 6.05 -10.98
CA GLU A 19 -5.02 7.14 -11.17
C GLU A 19 -3.56 6.65 -11.18
N ASN A 20 -2.71 7.39 -11.90
CA ASN A 20 -1.28 7.13 -11.92
C ASN A 20 -0.55 7.92 -10.82
N LEU A 21 -0.19 7.20 -9.75
CA LEU A 21 0.49 7.68 -8.55
C LEU A 21 1.88 7.05 -8.37
N SER A 22 2.42 6.43 -9.42
CA SER A 22 3.67 5.67 -9.35
C SER A 22 4.85 6.56 -8.98
N GLY A 23 5.69 6.10 -8.05
CA GLY A 23 6.90 6.80 -7.63
C GLY A 23 6.66 8.09 -6.83
N LEU A 24 5.41 8.45 -6.53
CA LEU A 24 5.12 9.63 -5.72
C LEU A 24 5.56 9.41 -4.27
N ASP A 25 6.04 10.49 -3.64
CA ASP A 25 6.18 10.55 -2.19
C ASP A 25 4.85 10.97 -1.56
N LEU A 26 4.20 10.01 -0.90
CA LEU A 26 2.95 10.13 -0.18
C LEU A 26 3.17 9.85 1.32
N SER A 27 4.42 9.97 1.79
CA SER A 27 4.80 9.68 3.17
C SER A 27 4.03 10.54 4.16
N GLY A 28 3.50 9.93 5.21
CA GLY A 28 2.78 10.61 6.27
C GLY A 28 1.42 11.21 5.89
N LEU A 29 0.98 11.10 4.62
CA LEU A 29 -0.33 11.60 4.22
C LEU A 29 -1.46 10.80 4.87
N ASP A 30 -2.56 11.49 5.18
CA ASP A 30 -3.81 10.86 5.55
C ASP A 30 -4.63 10.53 4.30
N LEU A 31 -4.67 9.25 3.98
CA LEU A 31 -5.42 8.61 2.90
C LEU A 31 -6.54 7.73 3.48
N SER A 32 -6.99 7.98 4.71
CA SER A 32 -8.04 7.19 5.36
C SER A 32 -9.33 7.22 4.54
N GLY A 33 -9.90 6.05 4.26
CA GLY A 33 -11.11 5.90 3.45
C GLY A 33 -10.97 6.28 1.97
N ALA A 34 -9.76 6.57 1.49
CA ALA A 34 -9.54 6.95 0.09
C ALA A 34 -9.92 5.80 -0.85
N ASP A 35 -10.54 6.15 -1.99
CA ASP A 35 -10.79 5.22 -3.08
C ASP A 35 -9.56 5.18 -4.00
N LEU A 36 -8.73 4.14 -3.84
CA LEU A 36 -7.50 3.87 -4.59
C LEU A 36 -7.63 2.60 -5.46
N ARG A 37 -8.87 2.20 -5.78
CA ARG A 37 -9.13 0.98 -6.56
C ARG A 37 -8.42 1.02 -7.90
N GLY A 38 -7.61 0.01 -8.19
CA GLY A 38 -6.86 -0.07 -9.45
C GLY A 38 -5.82 1.03 -9.66
N ALA A 39 -5.56 1.89 -8.68
CA ALA A 39 -4.56 2.94 -8.79
C ALA A 39 -3.15 2.34 -9.01
N ASN A 40 -2.34 3.02 -9.81
CA ASN A 40 -0.94 2.65 -9.98
C ASN A 40 -0.09 3.33 -8.92
N LEU A 41 0.27 2.60 -7.86
CA LEU A 41 1.15 3.02 -6.76
C LEU A 41 2.53 2.34 -6.85
N ARG A 42 2.92 1.87 -8.04
CA ARG A 42 4.19 1.16 -8.23
C ARG A 42 5.36 2.06 -7.81
N GLY A 43 6.20 1.57 -6.90
CA GLY A 43 7.34 2.32 -6.37
C GLY A 43 6.99 3.58 -5.56
N ALA A 44 5.72 3.80 -5.20
CA ALA A 44 5.34 4.94 -4.37
C ALA A 44 5.90 4.81 -2.94
N VAL A 45 6.21 5.94 -2.33
CA VAL A 45 6.67 6.02 -0.93
C VAL A 45 5.47 6.36 -0.06
N LEU A 46 5.04 5.41 0.78
CA LEU A 46 3.87 5.49 1.67
C LEU A 46 4.31 5.31 3.14
N ILE A 47 5.54 5.69 3.46
CA ILE A 47 6.11 5.52 4.79
C ILE A 47 5.27 6.30 5.79
N ARG A 48 4.79 5.64 6.85
CA ARG A 48 3.90 6.22 7.88
C ARG A 48 2.59 6.82 7.33
N ALA A 49 2.21 6.55 6.08
CA ALA A 49 0.92 7.01 5.55
C ALA A 49 -0.23 6.33 6.30
N ARG A 50 -1.33 7.06 6.48
CA ARG A 50 -2.54 6.54 7.12
C ARG A 50 -3.53 6.12 6.04
N LEU A 51 -3.75 4.82 5.90
CA LEU A 51 -4.60 4.18 4.89
C LEU A 51 -5.79 3.45 5.55
N VAL A 52 -6.24 3.92 6.71
CA VAL A 52 -7.27 3.26 7.51
C VAL A 52 -8.57 3.20 6.71
N GLY A 53 -9.10 1.99 6.48
CA GLY A 53 -10.31 1.77 5.70
C GLY A 53 -10.22 2.13 4.21
N ALA A 54 -9.02 2.42 3.68
CA ALA A 54 -8.84 2.74 2.26
C ALA A 54 -9.17 1.54 1.36
N ASP A 55 -9.73 1.81 0.18
CA ASP A 55 -10.02 0.79 -0.82
C ASP A 55 -8.88 0.71 -1.83
N LEU A 56 -8.00 -0.28 -1.65
CA LEU A 56 -6.83 -0.58 -2.49
C LEU A 56 -7.07 -1.79 -3.39
N ARG A 57 -8.33 -2.17 -3.64
CA ARG A 57 -8.63 -3.35 -4.47
C ARG A 57 -8.01 -3.20 -5.84
N ASP A 58 -7.36 -4.26 -6.32
CA ASP A 58 -6.68 -4.32 -7.61
C ASP A 58 -5.58 -3.27 -7.85
N ALA A 59 -5.19 -2.49 -6.83
CA ALA A 59 -4.13 -1.49 -6.94
C ALA A 59 -2.76 -2.14 -7.21
N ASP A 60 -1.91 -1.42 -7.94
CA ASP A 60 -0.53 -1.84 -8.18
C ASP A 60 0.42 -1.23 -7.14
N LEU A 61 0.79 -2.02 -6.14
CA LEU A 61 1.70 -1.62 -5.05
C LEU A 61 3.10 -2.25 -5.21
N ARG A 62 3.44 -2.74 -6.40
CA ARG A 62 4.75 -3.40 -6.63
C ARG A 62 5.87 -2.42 -6.29
N GLU A 63 6.86 -2.88 -5.54
CA GLU A 63 8.03 -2.08 -5.12
C GLU A 63 7.69 -0.84 -4.27
N ALA A 64 6.44 -0.67 -3.82
CA ALA A 64 6.06 0.44 -2.95
C ALA A 64 6.63 0.28 -1.53
N ASP A 65 6.98 1.40 -0.89
CA ASP A 65 7.47 1.42 0.49
C ASP A 65 6.35 1.82 1.45
N LEU A 66 5.72 0.84 2.11
CA LEU A 66 4.66 1.03 3.10
C LEU A 66 5.17 0.84 4.54
N ARG A 67 6.46 1.06 4.79
CA ARG A 67 7.02 0.91 6.14
C ARG A 67 6.25 1.78 7.13
N TYR A 68 5.84 1.17 8.25
CA TYR A 68 5.07 1.84 9.31
C TYR A 68 3.73 2.46 8.87
N ALA A 69 3.21 2.12 7.70
CA ALA A 69 1.89 2.57 7.27
C ALA A 69 0.77 1.96 8.13
N ASP A 70 -0.32 2.70 8.32
CA ASP A 70 -1.51 2.22 9.02
C ASP A 70 -2.55 1.76 8.00
N LEU A 71 -2.64 0.45 7.77
CA LEU A 71 -3.55 -0.21 6.84
C LEU A 71 -4.74 -0.86 7.56
N ARG A 72 -5.09 -0.42 8.78
CA ARG A 72 -6.22 -1.01 9.51
C ARG A 72 -7.50 -0.94 8.68
N ASP A 73 -8.22 -2.06 8.61
CA ASP A 73 -9.47 -2.20 7.86
C ASP A 73 -9.39 -1.89 6.34
N ALA A 74 -8.20 -1.67 5.79
CA ALA A 74 -8.02 -1.41 4.37
C ALA A 74 -8.34 -2.66 3.53
N ASP A 75 -8.86 -2.46 2.32
CA ASP A 75 -9.16 -3.56 1.40
C ASP A 75 -8.10 -3.67 0.31
N LEU A 76 -7.20 -4.64 0.44
CA LEU A 76 -6.13 -4.93 -0.52
C LEU A 76 -6.44 -6.18 -1.37
N ARG A 77 -7.71 -6.61 -1.48
CA ARG A 77 -8.05 -7.78 -2.30
C ARG A 77 -7.72 -7.50 -3.77
N GLY A 78 -6.90 -8.36 -4.36
CA GLY A 78 -6.44 -8.20 -5.75
C GLY A 78 -5.22 -7.29 -5.92
N ALA A 79 -4.81 -6.56 -4.88
CA ALA A 79 -3.66 -5.69 -4.94
C ALA A 79 -2.35 -6.46 -5.24
N LYS A 80 -1.50 -5.88 -6.08
CA LYS A 80 -0.21 -6.44 -6.47
C LYS A 80 0.88 -5.95 -5.51
N LEU A 81 1.33 -6.82 -4.60
CA LEU A 81 2.30 -6.46 -3.55
C LEU A 81 3.72 -7.00 -3.80
N HIS A 82 4.07 -7.40 -5.03
CA HIS A 82 5.39 -7.97 -5.30
C HIS A 82 6.51 -6.98 -4.96
N ARG A 83 7.42 -7.37 -4.06
CA ARG A 83 8.51 -6.53 -3.52
C ARG A 83 8.07 -5.27 -2.78
N ALA A 84 6.79 -5.15 -2.42
CA ALA A 84 6.31 -4.06 -1.56
C ALA A 84 6.85 -4.23 -0.14
N ASN A 85 7.30 -3.15 0.51
CA ASN A 85 7.81 -3.22 1.88
C ASN A 85 6.72 -2.86 2.89
N LEU A 86 6.21 -3.86 3.61
CA LEU A 86 5.18 -3.73 4.64
C LEU A 86 5.76 -3.77 6.06
N SER A 87 7.08 -3.67 6.22
CA SER A 87 7.74 -3.80 7.53
C SER A 87 7.23 -2.77 8.53
N GLY A 88 6.81 -3.23 9.70
CA GLY A 88 6.25 -2.36 10.75
C GLY A 88 4.87 -1.75 10.43
N SER A 89 4.24 -2.10 9.30
CA SER A 89 2.87 -1.63 9.01
C SER A 89 1.85 -2.27 9.96
N ILE A 90 0.82 -1.51 10.34
CA ILE A 90 -0.32 -2.01 11.11
C ILE A 90 -1.37 -2.51 10.12
N ARG A 91 -1.80 -3.77 10.25
CA ARG A 91 -2.71 -4.41 9.27
C ARG A 91 -3.88 -5.14 9.91
N ILE A 92 -4.25 -4.76 11.12
CA ILE A 92 -5.39 -5.36 11.84
C ILE A 92 -6.67 -5.10 11.04
N GLY A 93 -7.45 -6.14 10.76
CA GLY A 93 -8.67 -6.03 9.95
C GLY A 93 -8.45 -5.84 8.44
N ALA A 94 -7.21 -5.63 7.99
CA ALA A 94 -6.90 -5.44 6.57
C ALA A 94 -7.27 -6.69 5.77
N LYS A 95 -8.05 -6.51 4.70
CA LYS A 95 -8.47 -7.60 3.81
C LYS A 95 -7.40 -7.80 2.76
N VAL A 96 -6.55 -8.80 2.94
CA VAL A 96 -5.49 -9.13 1.98
C VAL A 96 -5.47 -10.62 1.68
N ARG A 97 -5.22 -10.99 0.41
CA ARG A 97 -5.10 -12.40 0.04
C ARG A 97 -3.79 -12.97 0.62
N LYS A 98 -3.86 -14.15 1.25
CA LYS A 98 -2.70 -14.83 1.87
C LYS A 98 -1.49 -14.93 0.93
N TRP A 99 -1.71 -15.21 -0.36
CA TRP A 99 -0.62 -15.32 -1.34
C TRP A 99 0.04 -13.99 -1.69
N ALA A 100 -0.69 -12.86 -1.56
CA ALA A 100 -0.15 -11.54 -1.89
C ALA A 100 0.90 -11.11 -0.85
N LEU A 101 0.70 -11.47 0.42
CA LEU A 101 1.67 -11.22 1.50
C LEU A 101 2.97 -12.00 1.32
N LYS A 102 2.92 -13.22 0.78
CA LYS A 102 4.14 -14.01 0.48
C LYS A 102 5.06 -13.35 -0.55
N LYS A 103 4.53 -12.43 -1.35
CA LYS A 103 5.27 -11.71 -2.40
C LYS A 103 5.72 -10.33 -1.94
N ALA A 104 5.18 -9.86 -0.82
CA ALA A 104 5.59 -8.62 -0.17
C ALA A 104 6.78 -8.91 0.74
N TRP A 105 7.62 -7.90 0.96
CA TRP A 105 8.57 -7.90 2.04
C TRP A 105 7.83 -7.53 3.34
N ILE A 106 7.77 -8.45 4.27
CA ILE A 106 7.37 -8.20 5.65
C ILE A 106 8.61 -8.53 6.48
N ALA A 107 9.02 -7.65 7.40
CA ALA A 107 10.10 -7.97 8.35
C ALA A 107 9.90 -9.40 8.91
N SER A 108 10.92 -10.23 8.75
CA SER A 108 10.92 -11.68 8.53
C SER A 108 10.14 -12.57 9.54
N PRO A 109 9.94 -13.87 9.21
CA PRO A 109 10.54 -14.95 9.99
C PRO A 109 11.89 -15.30 9.34
N ASP A 110 12.96 -14.98 10.06
CA ASP A 110 14.38 -15.35 9.94
C ASP A 110 15.07 -15.55 8.57
N PRO A 111 16.28 -15.01 8.38
CA PRO A 111 17.19 -15.46 7.34
C PRO A 111 17.81 -16.80 7.75
N VAL A 112 17.09 -17.89 7.48
CA VAL A 112 17.73 -19.17 7.18
C VAL A 112 17.05 -19.74 5.95
N SER A 113 17.38 -19.18 4.79
CA SER A 113 17.50 -20.01 3.59
C SER A 113 18.69 -20.93 3.85
N VAL A 114 18.43 -22.06 4.51
CA VAL A 114 19.22 -23.25 4.22
C VAL A 114 18.86 -23.65 2.81
N HIS A 115 19.93 -23.86 2.05
CA HIS A 115 19.98 -24.14 0.63
C HIS A 115 19.11 -25.34 0.23
N ASP A 116 18.83 -25.41 -1.07
CA ASP A 116 18.66 -26.65 -1.82
C ASP A 116 19.01 -27.92 -1.05
N LEU A 117 18.02 -28.79 -0.82
CA LEU A 117 18.03 -30.24 -1.05
C LEU A 117 16.59 -30.73 -1.26
#